data_AF-A0A7W1F0S7-F1
#
_entry.id   AF-A0A7W1F0S7-F1
#
_cell.length_a   1.000
_cell.length_b   1.000
_cell.length_c   1.000
_cell.angle_alpha   90.00
_cell.angle_beta   90.00
_cell.angle_gamma   90.00
#
_symmetry.space_group_name_H-M   'P 1'
#
loop_
_entity.id
_entity.type
_entity.pdbx_description
1 polymer ?
#
loop_
_entity_poly.entity_id
_entity_poly.type
_entity_poly.pdbx_seq_one_letter_code
_entity_poly.pdbx_strand_id
1 'polypeptide(L)'
;MKALIGLVLFAAAAAIGWAFQDDPYRFHAVDLAGDQAAVAHRDSAYSNITWVASEGGNYAQLRFFNRVEGGVCLSPTWGDLQDMAKQDDRLRHLVSAGMVAPKLPDDTWPFALSPDPGTLANTRYVNLFPAAVLLNRRLMDRAEQAAGGPAAAYRAADPNILIVGLGSGIGIAVYAHHFPQAAITVVDIDQVVIDMVRDHYPLLRWLETQKTSDGRPRLRLVTQDARQYIRFAAKREAAERPFDVVVLDAYTSGSTIPPHLMTVEFFAQCGDILGTDGILLANIIGAYARPAGGGNKHRVLGGALRSMRAAGLVHAHNMPVMSLPAAPPAGMDTDETRRALAFNPADTRNNITLASRAPLGPRDNAPGWDRLRAFVPYPELPKDRFVSRMLGLFDSRGYSISRTLPFARIAEKHPTLRSRLKVQNSLMSYRRSSLSADTQVISEITLAVREAYQGKPGMDLSGWEKQADRVQLAEDDWVQFARDIWTFTVERARDVANHGGAQLVGALEAERGAQSGSIIDDAPLFTDSRPNADIFNNGR
;
A
#
# COMPACT_ATOMS: atom_id res chain seq x y z
N MET A 1 24.37 -46.91 -35.11
CA MET A 1 22.94 -46.53 -35.14
C MET A 1 22.42 -46.01 -33.80
N LYS A 2 22.52 -46.76 -32.69
CA LYS A 2 22.04 -46.31 -31.36
C LYS A 2 22.69 -45.01 -30.85
N ALA A 3 24.00 -44.84 -31.02
CA ALA A 3 24.71 -43.62 -30.64
C ALA A 3 24.27 -42.38 -31.44
N LEU A 4 24.00 -42.57 -32.74
CA LEU A 4 23.52 -41.50 -33.62
C LEU A 4 22.10 -41.06 -33.25
N ILE A 5 21.22 -42.00 -32.95
CA ILE A 5 19.85 -41.73 -32.46
C ILE A 5 19.90 -40.99 -31.12
N GLY A 6 20.78 -41.41 -30.19
CA GLY A 6 20.96 -40.73 -28.91
C GLY A 6 21.43 -39.28 -29.06
N LEU A 7 22.35 -39.02 -30.00
CA LEU A 7 22.85 -37.68 -30.28
C LEU A 7 21.78 -36.77 -30.88
N VAL A 8 20.94 -37.30 -31.78
CA VAL A 8 19.82 -36.59 -32.37
C VAL A 8 18.74 -36.27 -31.32
N LEU A 9 18.42 -37.21 -30.43
CA LEU A 9 17.46 -36.98 -29.34
C LEU A 9 17.97 -35.94 -28.34
N PHE A 10 19.26 -35.98 -27.99
CA PHE A 10 19.88 -34.96 -27.13
C PHE A 10 19.86 -33.58 -27.77
N ALA A 11 20.22 -33.48 -29.05
CA ALA A 11 20.19 -32.21 -29.78
C ALA A 11 18.76 -31.65 -29.90
N ALA A 12 17.75 -32.50 -30.14
CA ALA A 12 16.36 -32.10 -30.17
C ALA A 12 15.87 -31.63 -28.79
N ALA A 13 16.19 -32.36 -27.72
CA ALA A 13 15.84 -31.97 -26.35
C ALA A 13 16.52 -30.67 -25.93
N ALA A 14 17.79 -30.46 -26.29
CA ALA A 14 18.51 -29.21 -26.03
C ALA A 14 17.93 -28.05 -26.84
N ALA A 15 17.58 -28.26 -28.10
CA ALA A 15 16.94 -27.24 -28.94
C ALA A 15 15.54 -26.87 -28.44
N ILE A 16 14.75 -27.85 -28.00
CA ILE A 16 13.45 -27.61 -27.33
C ILE A 16 13.68 -26.87 -26.02
N GLY A 17 14.61 -27.32 -25.18
CA GLY A 17 14.95 -26.66 -23.92
C GLY A 17 15.38 -25.21 -24.10
N TRP A 18 16.15 -24.91 -25.16
CA TRP A 18 16.58 -23.54 -25.48
C TRP A 18 15.47 -22.69 -26.14
N ALA A 19 14.65 -23.28 -27.00
CA ALA A 19 13.54 -22.57 -27.65
C ALA A 19 12.38 -22.25 -26.68
N PHE A 20 12.23 -23.05 -25.63
CA PHE A 20 11.26 -22.86 -24.56
C PHE A 20 11.92 -22.46 -23.23
N GLN A 21 13.19 -22.02 -23.25
CA GLN A 21 13.79 -21.45 -22.04
C GLN A 21 13.07 -20.15 -21.72
N ASP A 22 12.72 -19.94 -20.46
CA ASP A 22 12.26 -18.65 -20.01
C ASP A 22 13.37 -17.60 -20.22
N ASP A 23 12.97 -16.39 -20.59
CA ASP A 23 13.89 -15.25 -20.63
C ASP A 23 14.58 -15.14 -19.25
N PRO A 24 15.92 -15.01 -19.19
CA PRO A 24 16.58 -14.78 -17.91
C PRO A 24 16.00 -13.52 -17.26
N TYR A 25 15.69 -13.60 -15.96
CA TYR A 25 15.13 -12.50 -15.18
C TYR A 25 15.91 -11.20 -15.46
N ARG A 26 15.20 -10.16 -15.92
CA ARG A 26 15.78 -8.84 -16.15
C ARG A 26 15.85 -8.09 -14.82
N PHE A 27 16.92 -8.32 -14.05
CA PHE A 27 17.22 -7.49 -12.89
C PHE A 27 17.58 -6.08 -13.36
N HIS A 28 16.88 -5.06 -12.84
CA HIS A 28 17.35 -3.68 -13.00
C HIS A 28 18.58 -3.36 -12.13
N ALA A 29 18.90 -4.20 -11.14
CA ALA A 29 20.11 -4.12 -10.30
C ALA A 29 20.49 -5.52 -9.76
N VAL A 30 21.39 -6.23 -10.46
CA VAL A 30 21.76 -7.63 -10.16
C VAL A 30 22.43 -7.77 -8.77
N ASP A 31 22.91 -6.69 -8.19
CA ASP A 31 23.74 -6.67 -7.00
C ASP A 31 22.97 -6.38 -5.69
N LEU A 32 21.70 -5.96 -5.75
CA LEU A 32 20.90 -5.80 -4.55
C LEU A 32 20.61 -7.18 -3.95
N ALA A 33 21.05 -7.43 -2.73
CA ALA A 33 20.82 -8.70 -2.05
C ALA A 33 19.33 -9.03 -1.88
N GLY A 34 18.45 -8.02 -1.79
CA GLY A 34 17.00 -8.23 -1.88
C GLY A 34 16.59 -8.84 -3.23
N ASP A 35 17.13 -8.34 -4.34
CA ASP A 35 16.83 -8.88 -5.67
C ASP A 35 17.32 -10.34 -5.78
N GLN A 36 18.45 -10.71 -5.13
CA GLN A 36 18.92 -12.10 -5.05
C GLN A 36 18.01 -13.00 -4.19
N ALA A 37 17.47 -12.49 -3.08
CA ALA A 37 16.49 -13.23 -2.28
C ALA A 37 15.21 -13.50 -3.08
N ALA A 38 14.75 -12.55 -3.91
CA ALA A 38 13.64 -12.81 -4.84
C ALA A 38 13.96 -13.94 -5.84
N VAL A 39 15.19 -14.00 -6.38
CA VAL A 39 15.62 -15.13 -7.25
C VAL A 39 15.54 -16.48 -6.54
N ALA A 40 15.87 -16.53 -5.24
CA ALA A 40 15.80 -17.76 -4.46
C ALA A 40 14.38 -18.33 -4.38
N HIS A 41 13.36 -17.50 -4.62
CA HIS A 41 11.95 -17.89 -4.63
C HIS A 41 11.34 -17.94 -6.04
N ARG A 42 12.15 -18.12 -7.10
CA ARG A 42 11.73 -18.14 -8.52
C ARG A 42 10.52 -19.03 -8.86
N ASP A 43 10.26 -20.08 -8.07
CA ASP A 43 9.20 -21.05 -8.31
C ASP A 43 7.83 -20.64 -7.73
N SER A 44 7.75 -19.52 -7.01
CA SER A 44 6.48 -18.96 -6.46
C SER A 44 5.71 -18.15 -7.51
N ALA A 45 4.37 -18.14 -7.45
CA ALA A 45 3.55 -17.27 -8.31
C ALA A 45 3.77 -15.77 -8.02
N TYR A 46 4.37 -15.47 -6.87
CA TYR A 46 4.83 -14.18 -6.38
C TYR A 46 6.35 -14.15 -6.19
N SER A 47 7.09 -14.96 -6.97
CA SER A 47 8.57 -15.11 -6.98
C SER A 47 9.39 -13.81 -7.13
N ASN A 48 8.71 -12.69 -7.18
CA ASN A 48 9.23 -11.41 -7.55
C ASN A 48 9.35 -10.48 -6.35
N ILE A 49 9.08 -10.96 -5.13
CA ILE A 49 8.89 -10.13 -3.94
C ILE A 49 10.04 -10.29 -2.94
N THR A 50 10.57 -9.18 -2.43
CA THR A 50 11.52 -9.16 -1.32
C THR A 50 11.40 -7.89 -0.50
N TRP A 51 11.78 -7.94 0.78
CA TRP A 51 11.99 -6.73 1.57
C TRP A 51 13.36 -6.11 1.27
N VAL A 52 13.39 -4.78 1.20
CA VAL A 52 14.62 -3.97 1.14
C VAL A 52 14.55 -2.92 2.23
N ALA A 53 15.51 -2.96 3.16
CA ALA A 53 15.65 -1.99 4.22
C ALA A 53 16.56 -0.83 3.81
N SER A 54 16.28 0.34 4.37
CA SER A 54 17.19 1.45 4.38
C SER A 54 18.31 1.15 5.35
N GLU A 55 19.52 1.49 4.97
CA GLU A 55 20.65 1.33 5.85
C GLU A 55 20.58 2.21 7.11
N GLY A 56 19.98 3.39 7.00
CA GLY A 56 19.78 4.28 8.15
C GLY A 56 18.73 3.78 9.16
N GLY A 57 18.20 2.56 9.01
CA GLY A 57 17.25 1.97 9.96
C GLY A 57 15.89 2.67 10.05
N ASN A 58 15.49 3.43 9.02
CA ASN A 58 14.31 4.29 9.08
C ASN A 58 13.19 3.89 8.11
N TYR A 59 13.44 3.07 7.10
CA TYR A 59 12.36 2.54 6.26
C TYR A 59 12.71 1.16 5.71
N ALA A 60 11.69 0.34 5.50
CA ALA A 60 11.75 -0.88 4.71
C ALA A 60 10.62 -0.85 3.70
N GLN A 61 10.87 -1.45 2.54
CA GLN A 61 9.90 -1.52 1.47
C GLN A 61 9.91 -2.89 0.86
N LEU A 62 8.73 -3.37 0.55
CA LEU A 62 8.54 -4.56 -0.22
C LEU A 62 8.73 -4.18 -1.70
N ARG A 63 9.51 -4.99 -2.41
CA ARG A 63 9.88 -4.78 -3.80
C ARG A 63 9.42 -5.96 -4.62
N PHE A 64 8.78 -5.64 -5.73
CA PHE A 64 8.47 -6.53 -6.83
C PHE A 64 9.54 -6.29 -7.91
N PHE A 65 9.95 -7.26 -8.75
CA PHE A 65 10.89 -6.95 -9.85
C PHE A 65 10.41 -5.72 -10.65
N ASN A 66 11.21 -4.65 -10.59
CA ASN A 66 10.98 -3.34 -11.22
C ASN A 66 9.83 -2.48 -10.64
N ARG A 67 9.26 -2.84 -9.47
CA ARG A 67 8.26 -2.03 -8.75
C ARG A 67 8.54 -2.03 -7.24
N VAL A 68 8.17 -0.93 -6.59
CA VAL A 68 8.20 -0.82 -5.14
C VAL A 68 6.76 -0.74 -4.68
N GLU A 69 6.31 -1.70 -3.88
CA GLU A 69 4.95 -1.71 -3.35
C GLU A 69 4.99 -2.12 -1.90
N GLY A 70 4.29 -1.39 -1.03
CA GLY A 70 4.26 -1.68 0.40
C GLY A 70 5.55 -1.22 1.10
N GLY A 71 5.38 -0.45 2.17
CA GLY A 71 6.53 -0.07 2.97
C GLY A 71 6.14 0.48 4.33
N VAL A 72 7.10 0.37 5.22
CA VAL A 72 6.94 0.54 6.64
C VAL A 72 8.15 1.31 7.16
N CYS A 73 7.90 2.23 8.07
CA CYS A 73 8.96 2.85 8.83
C CYS A 73 9.55 1.79 9.77
N LEU A 74 10.86 1.58 9.67
CA LEU A 74 11.56 0.67 10.58
C LEU A 74 11.62 1.21 12.02
N SER A 75 11.37 2.51 12.18
CA SER A 75 11.30 3.19 13.48
C SER A 75 9.93 3.89 13.65
N PRO A 76 9.32 3.94 14.84
CA PRO A 76 9.75 3.26 16.04
C PRO A 76 9.74 1.75 15.78
N THR A 77 10.78 1.06 16.22
CA THR A 77 10.78 -0.40 16.22
C THR A 77 9.66 -0.92 17.11
N TRP A 78 9.32 -2.20 17.03
CA TRP A 78 8.37 -2.77 17.99
C TRP A 78 8.90 -2.65 19.43
N GLY A 79 10.22 -2.74 19.62
CA GLY A 79 10.89 -2.40 20.87
C GLY A 79 10.69 -0.95 21.31
N ASP A 80 10.88 0.04 20.42
CA ASP A 80 10.65 1.46 20.74
C ASP A 80 9.20 1.73 21.18
N LEU A 81 8.23 1.02 20.59
CA LEU A 81 6.83 1.11 21.01
C LEU A 81 6.61 0.67 22.46
N GLN A 82 7.44 -0.24 22.99
CA GLN A 82 7.39 -0.63 24.41
C GLN A 82 7.78 0.52 25.32
N ASP A 83 8.86 1.23 24.97
CA ASP A 83 9.30 2.39 25.74
C ASP A 83 8.28 3.53 25.66
N MET A 84 7.67 3.72 24.49
CA MET A 84 6.61 4.71 24.32
C MET A 84 5.33 4.32 25.09
N ALA A 85 4.99 3.04 25.17
CA ALA A 85 3.82 2.56 25.91
C ALA A 85 3.91 2.74 27.43
N LYS A 86 5.11 2.97 27.97
CA LYS A 86 5.31 3.38 29.38
C LYS A 86 4.77 4.79 29.65
N GLN A 87 4.65 5.61 28.61
CA GLN A 87 4.25 7.01 28.68
C GLN A 87 2.87 7.26 28.05
N ASP A 88 2.42 6.37 27.15
CA ASP A 88 1.12 6.47 26.48
C ASP A 88 0.37 5.14 26.51
N ASP A 89 -0.68 5.09 27.33
CA ASP A 89 -1.50 3.89 27.55
C ASP A 89 -2.16 3.37 26.29
N ARG A 90 -2.33 4.22 25.27
CA ARG A 90 -2.93 3.86 23.97
C ARG A 90 -2.05 2.93 23.14
N LEU A 91 -0.79 2.71 23.52
CA LEU A 91 0.12 1.77 22.86
C LEU A 91 0.22 0.41 23.56
N ARG A 92 -0.38 0.26 24.77
CA ARG A 92 -0.22 -0.96 25.58
C ARG A 92 -0.76 -2.23 24.93
N HIS A 93 -1.67 -2.12 23.97
CA HIS A 93 -2.18 -3.28 23.21
C HIS A 93 -1.24 -3.77 22.10
N LEU A 94 -0.10 -3.08 21.92
CA LEU A 94 0.97 -3.41 20.99
C LEU A 94 2.26 -3.79 21.72
N VAL A 95 2.23 -4.01 23.03
CA VAL A 95 3.43 -4.43 23.77
C VAL A 95 3.23 -5.85 24.31
N SER A 96 4.25 -6.68 24.16
CA SER A 96 4.25 -8.06 24.66
C SER A 96 4.80 -8.12 26.08
N ALA A 97 4.16 -8.86 26.99
CA ALA A 97 4.73 -9.19 28.31
C ALA A 97 5.92 -10.17 28.24
N GLY A 98 6.10 -10.86 27.09
CA GLY A 98 7.25 -11.69 26.78
C GLY A 98 7.57 -11.55 25.29
N MET A 99 8.74 -11.04 24.98
CA MET A 99 9.12 -10.69 23.61
C MET A 99 9.22 -11.97 22.76
N VAL A 100 8.46 -12.03 21.66
CA VAL A 100 8.77 -12.99 20.59
C VAL A 100 10.08 -12.49 19.98
N ALA A 101 11.20 -13.15 20.31
CA ALA A 101 12.47 -12.80 19.71
C ALA A 101 12.32 -12.80 18.19
N PRO A 102 12.81 -11.75 17.49
CA PRO A 102 12.80 -11.75 16.04
C PRO A 102 13.51 -13.01 15.56
N LYS A 103 12.95 -13.68 14.54
CA LYS A 103 13.66 -14.79 13.91
C LYS A 103 14.96 -14.19 13.36
N LEU A 104 16.09 -14.85 13.64
CA LEU A 104 17.34 -14.44 13.01
C LEU A 104 17.14 -14.55 11.49
N PRO A 105 17.44 -13.48 10.73
CA PRO A 105 17.40 -13.55 9.29
C PRO A 105 18.33 -14.67 8.80
N ASP A 106 18.00 -15.29 7.67
CA ASP A 106 18.93 -16.22 7.03
C ASP A 106 20.14 -15.49 6.42
N ASP A 107 21.11 -16.26 5.93
CA ASP A 107 22.37 -15.75 5.37
C ASP A 107 22.18 -14.85 4.12
N THR A 108 20.98 -14.82 3.52
CA THR A 108 20.66 -13.93 2.40
C THR A 108 20.26 -12.52 2.85
N TRP A 109 19.98 -12.31 4.14
CA TRP A 109 19.67 -10.99 4.68
C TRP A 109 20.92 -10.10 4.76
N PRO A 110 20.96 -8.96 4.05
CA PRO A 110 22.21 -8.21 3.84
C PRO A 110 22.49 -7.16 4.91
N PHE A 111 21.63 -7.01 5.92
CA PHE A 111 21.77 -5.98 6.94
C PHE A 111 22.19 -6.59 8.27
N ALA A 112 23.10 -5.92 8.98
CA ALA A 112 23.55 -6.37 10.31
C ALA A 112 22.43 -6.31 11.38
N LEU A 113 21.35 -5.58 11.11
CA LEU A 113 20.18 -5.47 11.98
C LEU A 113 19.11 -6.48 11.57
N SER A 114 18.48 -7.13 12.54
CA SER A 114 17.22 -7.86 12.29
C SER A 114 16.09 -6.86 12.01
N PRO A 115 15.18 -7.15 11.07
CA PRO A 115 14.02 -6.30 10.84
C PRO A 115 13.09 -6.35 12.06
N ASP A 116 12.88 -5.18 12.67
CA ASP A 116 11.89 -4.95 13.71
C ASP A 116 11.00 -3.75 13.38
N PRO A 117 10.24 -3.79 12.27
CA PRO A 117 9.39 -2.67 11.88
C PRO A 117 8.29 -2.39 12.91
N GLY A 118 8.06 -1.10 13.18
CA GLY A 118 6.85 -0.64 13.86
C GLY A 118 5.62 -0.68 12.95
N THR A 119 4.54 -0.01 13.36
CA THR A 119 3.26 -0.02 12.62
C THR A 119 3.11 1.13 11.64
N LEU A 120 4.10 2.01 11.52
CA LEU A 120 4.00 3.26 10.79
C LEU A 120 4.15 3.02 9.28
N ALA A 121 3.09 3.27 8.50
CA ALA A 121 3.06 2.97 7.08
C ALA A 121 3.58 4.14 6.22
N ASN A 122 4.46 3.84 5.25
CA ASN A 122 4.86 4.79 4.21
C ASN A 122 4.00 4.68 2.93
N THR A 123 2.99 3.81 2.96
CA THR A 123 2.13 3.53 1.81
C THR A 123 0.85 4.35 1.91
N ARG A 124 0.58 5.17 0.88
CA ARG A 124 -0.53 6.14 0.92
C ARG A 124 -1.89 5.48 1.12
N TYR A 125 -2.21 4.45 0.32
CA TYR A 125 -3.53 3.84 0.32
C TYR A 125 -3.79 3.00 1.58
N VAL A 126 -2.76 2.36 2.14
CA VAL A 126 -2.88 1.55 3.37
C VAL A 126 -3.27 2.43 4.57
N ASN A 127 -2.79 3.68 4.62
CA ASN A 127 -3.19 4.62 5.67
C ASN A 127 -4.70 4.90 5.69
N LEU A 128 -5.44 4.54 4.64
CA LEU A 128 -6.89 4.73 4.53
C LEU A 128 -7.70 3.48 4.92
N PHE A 129 -7.06 2.35 5.21
CA PHE A 129 -7.75 1.12 5.65
C PHE A 129 -8.67 1.33 6.87
N PRO A 130 -8.32 2.17 7.87
CA PRO A 130 -9.23 2.50 8.98
C PRO A 130 -10.58 3.10 8.55
N ALA A 131 -10.68 3.68 7.34
CA ALA A 131 -11.89 4.35 6.90
C ALA A 131 -13.12 3.43 6.86
N ALA A 132 -12.97 2.17 6.46
CA ALA A 132 -14.08 1.22 6.46
C ALA A 132 -14.60 0.95 7.88
N VAL A 133 -13.71 0.81 8.87
CA VAL A 133 -14.13 0.62 10.28
C VAL A 133 -14.87 1.87 10.78
N LEU A 134 -14.32 3.06 10.51
CA LEU A 134 -14.88 4.33 10.96
C LEU A 134 -16.19 4.71 10.28
N LEU A 135 -16.45 4.21 9.06
CA LEU A 135 -17.70 4.42 8.33
C LEU A 135 -18.80 3.42 8.72
N ASN A 136 -18.45 2.25 9.25
CA ASN A 136 -19.41 1.24 9.71
C ASN A 136 -20.18 1.78 10.93
N ARG A 137 -21.43 2.17 10.70
CA ARG A 137 -22.25 2.89 11.69
C ARG A 137 -22.55 2.02 12.89
N ARG A 138 -23.12 0.83 12.71
CA ARG A 138 -23.44 -0.08 13.81
C ARG A 138 -22.22 -0.49 14.64
N LEU A 139 -21.07 -0.72 14.02
CA LEU A 139 -19.84 -1.03 14.75
C LEU A 139 -19.41 0.17 15.62
N MET A 140 -19.38 1.37 15.03
CA MET A 140 -18.94 2.56 15.75
C MET A 140 -19.94 3.00 16.82
N ASP A 141 -21.25 2.86 16.60
CA ASP A 141 -22.26 3.18 17.61
C ASP A 141 -22.12 2.29 18.86
N ARG A 142 -21.85 0.98 18.67
CA ARG A 142 -21.52 0.07 19.78
C ARG A 142 -20.22 0.50 20.49
N ALA A 143 -19.21 0.90 19.72
CA ALA A 143 -17.92 1.31 20.27
C ALA A 143 -18.02 2.64 21.04
N GLU A 144 -18.83 3.60 20.55
CA GLU A 144 -19.12 4.87 21.22
C GLU A 144 -19.84 4.65 22.55
N GLN A 145 -20.81 3.73 22.59
CA GLN A 145 -21.47 3.32 23.83
C GLN A 145 -20.50 2.69 24.82
N ALA A 146 -19.64 1.77 24.36
CA ALA A 146 -18.65 1.11 25.20
C ALA A 146 -17.57 2.07 25.73
N ALA A 147 -17.19 3.08 24.95
CA ALA A 147 -16.21 4.10 25.32
C ALA A 147 -16.79 5.26 26.15
N GLY A 148 -18.12 5.37 26.26
CA GLY A 148 -18.79 6.49 26.93
C GLY A 148 -18.73 7.81 26.14
N GLY A 149 -18.46 7.76 24.83
CA GLY A 149 -18.41 8.93 23.96
C GLY A 149 -17.55 8.77 22.70
N PRO A 150 -17.58 9.76 21.79
CA PRO A 150 -17.00 9.64 20.43
C PRO A 150 -15.49 9.83 20.35
N ALA A 151 -14.87 10.57 21.27
CA ALA A 151 -13.47 11.02 21.15
C ALA A 151 -12.43 9.87 21.04
N ALA A 152 -12.72 8.73 21.66
CA ALA A 152 -11.87 7.54 21.62
C ALA A 152 -12.63 6.26 21.24
N ALA A 153 -13.86 6.39 20.69
CA ALA A 153 -14.71 5.24 20.39
C ALA A 153 -14.04 4.21 19.49
N TYR A 154 -13.25 4.66 18.51
CA TYR A 154 -12.53 3.78 17.60
C TYR A 154 -11.57 2.82 18.33
N ARG A 155 -11.03 3.20 19.50
CA ARG A 155 -10.18 2.32 20.33
C ARG A 155 -10.98 1.21 21.02
N ALA A 156 -12.27 1.41 21.25
CA ALA A 156 -13.17 0.41 21.82
C ALA A 156 -13.84 -0.47 20.74
N ALA A 157 -13.66 -0.14 19.46
CA ALA A 157 -14.24 -0.92 18.37
C ALA A 157 -13.58 -2.32 18.29
N ASP A 158 -14.40 -3.32 18.04
CA ASP A 158 -14.04 -4.75 17.98
C ASP A 158 -14.22 -5.35 16.57
N PRO A 159 -13.64 -4.73 15.51
CA PRO A 159 -13.96 -5.09 14.13
C PRO A 159 -13.54 -6.53 13.81
N ASN A 160 -14.44 -7.27 13.17
CA ASN A 160 -14.13 -8.53 12.50
C ASN A 160 -13.75 -8.25 11.04
N ILE A 161 -12.49 -8.47 10.67
CA ILE A 161 -11.91 -8.03 9.39
C ILE A 161 -11.43 -9.24 8.60
N LEU A 162 -11.83 -9.33 7.34
CA LEU A 162 -11.21 -10.23 6.35
C LEU A 162 -10.35 -9.39 5.40
N ILE A 163 -9.09 -9.75 5.22
CA ILE A 163 -8.19 -9.12 4.23
C ILE A 163 -7.85 -10.18 3.17
N VAL A 164 -8.06 -9.82 1.91
CA VAL A 164 -7.69 -10.61 0.73
C VAL A 164 -6.42 -10.01 0.14
N GLY A 165 -5.33 -10.78 0.19
CA GLY A 165 -3.97 -10.33 -0.08
C GLY A 165 -3.25 -9.86 1.18
N LEU A 166 -2.08 -10.43 1.45
CA LEU A 166 -1.23 -10.06 2.59
C LEU A 166 -0.32 -8.88 2.24
N GLY A 167 0.24 -8.89 1.03
CA GLY A 167 1.23 -7.91 0.59
C GLY A 167 2.39 -7.85 1.59
N SER A 168 2.66 -6.65 2.10
CA SER A 168 3.73 -6.42 3.08
C SER A 168 3.29 -6.60 4.54
N GLY A 169 2.03 -6.93 4.80
CA GLY A 169 1.47 -7.03 6.15
C GLY A 169 1.27 -5.68 6.87
N ILE A 170 1.73 -4.56 6.30
CA ILE A 170 1.60 -3.23 6.94
C ILE A 170 0.14 -2.82 7.17
N GLY A 171 -0.80 -3.23 6.31
CA GLY A 171 -2.23 -3.01 6.53
C GLY A 171 -2.77 -3.66 7.80
N ILE A 172 -2.25 -4.84 8.16
CA ILE A 172 -2.59 -5.52 9.42
C ILE A 172 -2.05 -4.71 10.59
N ALA A 173 -0.80 -4.22 10.50
CA ALA A 173 -0.21 -3.40 11.53
C ALA A 173 -0.95 -2.05 11.71
N VAL A 174 -1.43 -1.43 10.63
CA VAL A 174 -2.29 -0.23 10.71
C VAL A 174 -3.57 -0.54 11.47
N TYR A 175 -4.26 -1.65 11.17
CA TYR A 175 -5.46 -2.04 11.92
C TYR A 175 -5.14 -2.34 13.37
N ALA A 176 -4.14 -3.18 13.64
CA ALA A 176 -3.74 -3.54 15.00
C ALA A 176 -3.34 -2.30 15.82
N HIS A 177 -2.68 -1.31 15.19
CA HIS A 177 -2.28 -0.09 15.85
C HIS A 177 -3.48 0.72 16.31
N HIS A 178 -4.50 0.90 15.48
CA HIS A 178 -5.64 1.78 15.78
C HIS A 178 -6.81 1.08 16.48
N PHE A 179 -6.95 -0.24 16.31
CA PHE A 179 -8.07 -1.04 16.81
C PHE A 179 -7.56 -2.21 17.69
N PRO A 180 -7.42 -1.99 19.01
CA PRO A 180 -6.92 -3.00 19.95
C PRO A 180 -7.67 -4.33 19.93
N GLN A 181 -8.98 -4.32 19.63
CA GLN A 181 -9.85 -5.50 19.61
C GLN A 181 -10.18 -5.98 18.19
N ALA A 182 -9.38 -5.60 17.19
CA ALA A 182 -9.53 -6.15 15.84
C ALA A 182 -9.21 -7.65 15.82
N ALA A 183 -10.13 -8.42 15.23
CA ALA A 183 -9.91 -9.80 14.84
C ALA A 183 -9.73 -9.84 13.32
N ILE A 184 -8.53 -10.20 12.86
CA ILE A 184 -8.12 -10.08 11.47
C ILE A 184 -7.85 -11.48 10.91
N THR A 185 -8.58 -11.85 9.87
CA THR A 185 -8.23 -13.00 9.04
C THR A 185 -7.65 -12.49 7.73
N VAL A 186 -6.49 -12.99 7.35
CA VAL A 186 -5.84 -12.66 6.08
C VAL A 186 -5.81 -13.92 5.23
N VAL A 187 -6.23 -13.79 3.98
CA VAL A 187 -6.20 -14.87 3.00
C VAL A 187 -5.28 -14.44 1.87
N ASP A 188 -4.17 -15.15 1.71
CA ASP A 188 -3.26 -15.01 0.58
C ASP A 188 -3.14 -16.37 -0.10
N ILE A 189 -2.94 -16.38 -1.42
CA ILE A 189 -2.79 -17.64 -2.16
C ILE A 189 -1.38 -18.21 -2.00
N ASP A 190 -0.39 -17.39 -1.63
CA ASP A 190 1.01 -17.78 -1.61
C ASP A 190 1.57 -17.90 -0.18
N GLN A 191 1.96 -19.13 0.18
CA GLN A 191 2.59 -19.43 1.45
C GLN A 191 3.92 -18.68 1.64
N VAL A 192 4.68 -18.45 0.56
CA VAL A 192 5.98 -17.78 0.62
C VAL A 192 5.82 -16.34 1.09
N VAL A 193 4.77 -15.64 0.65
CA VAL A 193 4.47 -14.27 1.09
C VAL A 193 4.15 -14.26 2.59
N ILE A 194 3.35 -15.23 3.05
CA ILE A 194 3.02 -15.41 4.47
C ILE A 194 4.27 -15.67 5.31
N ASP A 195 5.12 -16.60 4.88
CA ASP A 195 6.33 -16.97 5.61
C ASP A 195 7.33 -15.81 5.66
N MET A 196 7.54 -15.11 4.54
CA MET A 196 8.40 -13.93 4.48
C MET A 196 7.91 -12.81 5.43
N VAL A 197 6.61 -12.48 5.42
CA VAL A 197 6.08 -11.46 6.34
C VAL A 197 6.17 -11.92 7.79
N ARG A 198 5.88 -13.19 8.08
CA ARG A 198 5.98 -13.76 9.43
C ARG A 198 7.43 -13.76 9.95
N ASP A 199 8.40 -14.01 9.08
CA ASP A 199 9.82 -14.08 9.41
C ASP A 199 10.44 -12.69 9.63
N HIS A 200 9.98 -11.67 8.89
CA HIS A 200 10.56 -10.32 8.92
C HIS A 200 9.73 -9.27 9.67
N TYR A 201 8.53 -9.60 10.16
CA TYR A 201 7.65 -8.67 10.88
C TYR A 201 7.24 -9.23 12.25
N PRO A 202 8.05 -9.01 13.30
CA PRO A 202 7.85 -9.61 14.63
C PRO A 202 6.48 -9.33 15.24
N LEU A 203 5.96 -8.11 15.09
CA LEU A 203 4.63 -7.73 15.56
C LEU A 203 3.54 -8.67 15.00
N LEU A 204 3.59 -9.00 13.71
CA LEU A 204 2.55 -9.82 13.08
C LEU A 204 2.62 -11.26 13.60
N ARG A 205 3.83 -11.82 13.70
CA ARG A 205 4.03 -13.13 14.33
C ARG A 205 3.53 -13.16 15.77
N TRP A 206 3.74 -12.09 16.54
CA TRP A 206 3.18 -11.96 17.88
C TRP A 206 1.66 -11.92 17.85
N LEU A 207 1.03 -11.14 16.96
CA LEU A 207 -0.43 -11.03 16.85
C LEU A 207 -1.13 -12.38 16.59
N GLU A 208 -0.50 -13.32 15.87
CA GLU A 208 -1.03 -14.68 15.67
C GLU A 208 -1.19 -15.48 16.98
N THR A 209 -0.43 -15.11 18.01
CA THR A 209 -0.51 -15.71 19.36
C THR A 209 -1.52 -15.01 20.27
N GLN A 210 -2.02 -13.85 19.86
CA GLN A 210 -2.88 -13.01 20.68
C GLN A 210 -4.36 -13.29 20.42
N LYS A 211 -5.18 -13.02 21.43
CA LYS A 211 -6.65 -13.09 21.35
C LYS A 211 -7.29 -11.76 21.71
N THR A 212 -8.44 -11.48 21.12
CA THR A 212 -9.35 -10.42 21.54
C THR A 212 -9.97 -10.77 22.90
N SER A 213 -10.61 -9.80 23.54
CA SER A 213 -11.27 -9.99 24.84
C SER A 213 -12.38 -11.05 24.81
N ASP A 214 -13.00 -11.27 23.66
CA ASP A 214 -14.00 -12.33 23.43
C ASP A 214 -13.38 -13.68 23.00
N GLY A 215 -12.06 -13.82 23.04
CA GLY A 215 -11.35 -15.08 22.85
C GLY A 215 -11.04 -15.46 21.40
N ARG A 216 -11.39 -14.63 20.41
CA ARG A 216 -11.03 -14.84 18.99
C ARG A 216 -9.55 -14.52 18.74
N PRO A 217 -8.88 -15.18 17.79
CA PRO A 217 -7.53 -14.78 17.39
C PRO A 217 -7.50 -13.33 16.88
N ARG A 218 -6.49 -12.55 17.28
CA ARG A 218 -6.28 -11.19 16.74
C ARG A 218 -5.79 -11.23 15.29
N LEU A 219 -4.99 -12.23 14.94
CA LEU A 219 -4.53 -12.47 13.57
C LEU A 219 -4.60 -13.96 13.24
N ARG A 220 -5.10 -14.27 12.04
CA ARG A 220 -5.04 -15.59 11.43
C ARG A 220 -4.62 -15.45 9.97
N LEU A 221 -3.54 -16.12 9.58
CA LEU A 221 -3.05 -16.16 8.21
C LEU A 221 -3.48 -17.47 7.56
N VAL A 222 -4.13 -17.38 6.40
CA VAL A 222 -4.68 -18.53 5.66
C VAL A 222 -4.12 -18.55 4.25
N THR A 223 -3.48 -19.65 3.90
CA THR A 223 -2.95 -19.88 2.55
C THR A 223 -4.00 -20.57 1.69
N GLN A 224 -4.75 -19.80 0.91
CA GLN A 224 -5.81 -20.30 0.05
C GLN A 224 -6.19 -19.28 -1.03
N ASP A 225 -6.75 -19.74 -2.15
CA ASP A 225 -7.48 -18.83 -3.04
C ASP A 225 -8.63 -18.14 -2.28
N ALA A 226 -8.64 -16.80 -2.34
CA ALA A 226 -9.56 -15.98 -1.57
C ALA A 226 -11.03 -16.24 -1.93
N ARG A 227 -11.33 -16.51 -3.19
CA ARG A 227 -12.71 -16.79 -3.63
C ARG A 227 -13.19 -18.13 -3.09
N GLN A 228 -12.34 -19.16 -3.08
CA GLN A 228 -12.64 -20.43 -2.43
C GLN A 228 -12.83 -20.26 -0.92
N TYR A 229 -11.93 -19.53 -0.25
CA TYR A 229 -12.05 -19.28 1.19
C TYR A 229 -13.38 -18.59 1.53
N ILE A 230 -13.72 -17.51 0.80
CA ILE A 230 -14.96 -16.75 1.02
C ILE A 230 -16.19 -17.62 0.83
N ARG A 231 -16.23 -18.39 -0.27
CA ARG A 231 -17.37 -19.24 -0.63
C ARG A 231 -17.69 -20.30 0.44
N PHE A 232 -16.67 -20.81 1.13
CA PHE A 232 -16.82 -21.96 2.03
C PHE A 232 -16.51 -21.62 3.50
N ALA A 233 -15.27 -21.29 3.82
CA ALA A 233 -14.82 -21.08 5.20
C ALA A 233 -15.38 -19.77 5.78
N ALA A 234 -15.18 -18.65 5.08
CA ALA A 234 -15.65 -17.35 5.57
C ALA A 234 -17.18 -17.31 5.67
N LYS A 235 -17.90 -17.96 4.73
CA LYS A 235 -19.36 -18.05 4.79
C LYS A 235 -19.86 -18.78 6.03
N ARG A 236 -19.19 -19.85 6.44
CA ARG A 236 -19.50 -20.55 7.70
C ARG A 236 -19.22 -19.67 8.91
N GLU A 237 -18.06 -19.01 8.93
CA GLU A 237 -17.68 -18.09 10.02
C GLU A 237 -18.65 -16.92 10.14
N ALA A 238 -19.09 -16.35 9.00
CA ALA A 238 -20.03 -15.25 8.95
C ALA A 238 -21.44 -15.62 9.46
N ALA A 239 -21.80 -16.91 9.47
CA ALA A 239 -23.05 -17.38 10.05
C ALA A 239 -23.06 -17.25 11.59
N GLU A 240 -21.88 -17.32 12.22
CA GLU A 240 -21.71 -17.09 13.66
C GLU A 240 -21.48 -15.60 13.95
N ARG A 241 -20.54 -14.99 13.23
CA ARG A 241 -20.22 -13.56 13.33
C ARG A 241 -19.85 -13.01 11.94
N PRO A 242 -20.73 -12.22 11.31
CA PRO A 242 -20.43 -11.57 10.04
C PRO A 242 -19.17 -10.70 10.13
N PHE A 243 -18.53 -10.47 8.98
CA PHE A 243 -17.43 -9.52 8.88
C PHE A 243 -17.97 -8.09 8.88
N ASP A 244 -17.31 -7.22 9.63
CA ASP A 244 -17.58 -5.78 9.63
C ASP A 244 -16.91 -5.11 8.43
N VAL A 245 -15.76 -5.64 8.01
CA VAL A 245 -14.98 -5.16 6.87
C VAL A 245 -14.40 -6.33 6.09
N VAL A 246 -14.51 -6.28 4.77
CA VAL A 246 -13.72 -7.09 3.83
C VAL A 246 -12.80 -6.14 3.08
N VAL A 247 -11.49 -6.36 3.12
CA VAL A 247 -10.48 -5.61 2.37
C VAL A 247 -10.02 -6.45 1.19
N LEU A 248 -10.13 -5.93 -0.02
CA LEU A 248 -9.57 -6.51 -1.24
C LEU A 248 -8.32 -5.72 -1.66
N ASP A 249 -7.15 -6.30 -1.39
CA ASP A 249 -5.83 -5.77 -1.73
C ASP A 249 -4.96 -6.86 -2.34
N ALA A 250 -5.49 -7.52 -3.37
CA ALA A 250 -4.82 -8.61 -4.07
C ALA A 250 -4.45 -8.21 -5.49
N TYR A 251 -3.15 -8.23 -5.78
CA TYR A 251 -2.59 -7.92 -7.09
C TYR A 251 -1.66 -9.05 -7.53
N THR A 252 -1.66 -9.36 -8.82
CA THR A 252 -0.68 -10.22 -9.47
C THR A 252 0.41 -9.38 -10.13
N SER A 253 1.40 -10.05 -10.72
CA SER A 253 2.38 -9.40 -11.59
C SER A 253 1.70 -8.51 -12.64
N GLY A 254 2.27 -7.32 -12.88
CA GLY A 254 1.67 -6.29 -13.76
C GLY A 254 0.75 -5.29 -13.03
N SER A 255 0.53 -5.42 -11.72
CA SER A 255 -0.44 -4.65 -10.93
C SER A 255 -1.87 -4.80 -11.47
N THR A 256 -2.25 -6.04 -11.77
CA THR A 256 -3.61 -6.47 -12.12
C THR A 256 -4.24 -7.20 -10.95
N ILE A 257 -5.49 -6.90 -10.60
CA ILE A 257 -6.23 -7.73 -9.64
C ILE A 257 -6.66 -9.03 -10.36
N PRO A 258 -6.57 -10.22 -9.73
CA PRO A 258 -7.05 -11.44 -10.34
C PRO A 258 -8.49 -11.29 -10.84
N PRO A 259 -8.77 -11.60 -12.11
CA PRO A 259 -10.04 -11.27 -12.76
C PRO A 259 -11.26 -11.91 -12.08
N HIS A 260 -11.11 -13.10 -11.50
CA HIS A 260 -12.17 -13.80 -10.75
C HIS A 260 -12.50 -13.15 -9.40
N LEU A 261 -11.70 -12.20 -8.92
CA LEU A 261 -11.94 -11.38 -7.72
C LEU A 261 -12.56 -10.00 -8.05
N MET A 262 -12.93 -9.77 -9.30
CA MET A 262 -13.54 -8.50 -9.74
C MET A 262 -14.96 -8.67 -10.29
N THR A 263 -15.53 -9.87 -10.23
CA THR A 263 -16.83 -10.18 -10.82
C THR A 263 -17.99 -9.83 -9.90
N VAL A 264 -19.16 -9.59 -10.47
CA VAL A 264 -20.43 -9.45 -9.73
C VAL A 264 -20.64 -10.61 -8.77
N GLU A 265 -20.38 -11.85 -9.22
CA GLU A 265 -20.57 -13.05 -8.44
C GLU A 265 -19.62 -13.10 -7.23
N PHE A 266 -18.36 -12.70 -7.42
CA PHE A 266 -17.42 -12.58 -6.30
C PHE A 266 -17.83 -11.48 -5.32
N PHE A 267 -18.19 -10.30 -5.81
CA PHE A 267 -18.65 -9.21 -4.92
C PHE A 267 -19.94 -9.56 -4.18
N ALA A 268 -20.82 -10.37 -4.77
CA ALA A 268 -22.01 -10.88 -4.10
C ALA A 268 -21.62 -11.84 -2.96
N GLN A 269 -20.63 -12.72 -3.20
CA GLN A 269 -20.07 -13.58 -2.16
C GLN A 269 -19.43 -12.77 -1.01
N CYS A 270 -18.73 -11.67 -1.31
CA CYS A 270 -18.25 -10.74 -0.29
C CYS A 270 -19.41 -10.10 0.48
N GLY A 271 -20.47 -9.69 -0.22
CA GLY A 271 -21.69 -9.18 0.41
C GLY A 271 -22.31 -10.19 1.37
N ASP A 272 -22.41 -11.47 0.99
CA ASP A 272 -23.04 -12.52 1.80
C ASP A 272 -22.35 -12.78 3.15
N ILE A 273 -21.06 -12.44 3.27
CA ILE A 273 -20.31 -12.61 4.52
C ILE A 273 -20.22 -11.32 5.37
N LEU A 274 -20.65 -10.19 4.82
CA LEU A 274 -20.68 -8.90 5.50
C LEU A 274 -21.92 -8.74 6.37
N GLY A 275 -21.76 -8.08 7.52
CA GLY A 275 -22.89 -7.63 8.35
C GLY A 275 -23.74 -6.56 7.65
N THR A 276 -24.84 -6.15 8.30
CA THR A 276 -25.80 -5.17 7.74
C THR A 276 -25.14 -3.86 7.30
N ASP A 277 -24.23 -3.33 8.13
CA ASP A 277 -23.45 -2.12 7.85
C ASP A 277 -22.02 -2.45 7.42
N GLY A 278 -21.78 -3.71 7.04
CA GLY A 278 -20.47 -4.21 6.63
C GLY A 278 -20.00 -3.55 5.34
N ILE A 279 -18.69 -3.34 5.24
CA ILE A 279 -18.10 -2.59 4.13
C ILE A 279 -17.08 -3.45 3.39
N LEU A 280 -17.25 -3.57 2.07
CA LEU A 280 -16.19 -4.00 1.17
C LEU A 280 -15.33 -2.77 0.84
N LEU A 281 -14.07 -2.80 1.25
CA LEU A 281 -13.02 -1.86 0.87
C LEU A 281 -12.14 -2.53 -0.18
N ALA A 282 -11.87 -1.91 -1.32
CA ALA A 282 -10.93 -2.43 -2.29
C ALA A 282 -9.92 -1.36 -2.73
N ASN A 283 -8.66 -1.75 -2.83
CA ASN A 283 -7.62 -0.93 -3.44
C ASN A 283 -7.63 -1.19 -4.95
N ILE A 284 -8.04 -0.20 -5.75
CA ILE A 284 -8.13 -0.30 -7.22
C ILE A 284 -7.20 0.71 -7.88
N ILE A 285 -6.20 0.24 -8.62
CA ILE A 285 -5.36 1.11 -9.47
C ILE A 285 -6.17 1.49 -10.71
N GLY A 286 -6.56 2.75 -10.81
CA GLY A 286 -7.49 3.22 -11.84
C GLY A 286 -7.52 4.73 -11.99
N ALA A 287 -8.31 5.20 -12.95
CA ALA A 287 -8.57 6.61 -13.24
C ALA A 287 -10.08 6.84 -13.38
N TYR A 288 -10.52 8.09 -13.48
CA TYR A 288 -11.93 8.43 -13.74
C TYR A 288 -12.18 8.73 -15.21
N ALA A 289 -11.14 9.17 -15.93
CA ALA A 289 -11.20 9.46 -17.35
C ALA A 289 -10.05 8.76 -18.08
N ARG A 290 -10.22 8.57 -19.38
CA ARG A 290 -9.15 8.08 -20.24
C ARG A 290 -7.99 9.10 -20.25
N PRO A 291 -6.73 8.66 -20.04
CA PRO A 291 -5.56 9.54 -20.18
C PRO A 291 -5.38 10.02 -21.63
N ALA A 292 -4.81 11.21 -21.81
CA ALA A 292 -4.51 11.76 -23.14
C ALA A 292 -3.58 10.85 -23.97
N GLY A 293 -2.73 10.06 -23.32
CA GLY A 293 -1.84 9.08 -23.94
C GLY A 293 -2.45 7.71 -24.21
N GLY A 294 -3.76 7.52 -24.01
CA GLY A 294 -4.43 6.22 -24.15
C GLY A 294 -4.49 5.42 -22.84
N GLY A 295 -5.03 4.19 -22.93
CA GLY A 295 -5.25 3.28 -21.79
C GLY A 295 -6.71 3.12 -21.37
N ASN A 296 -6.95 2.09 -20.54
CA ASN A 296 -8.29 1.66 -20.12
C ASN A 296 -8.43 1.57 -18.57
N LYS A 297 -7.58 2.26 -17.82
CA LYS A 297 -7.61 2.26 -16.34
C LYS A 297 -8.89 2.84 -15.76
N HIS A 298 -9.61 3.70 -16.49
CA HIS A 298 -10.94 4.15 -16.10
C HIS A 298 -11.98 3.03 -16.16
N ARG A 299 -11.85 2.11 -17.11
CA ARG A 299 -12.71 0.92 -17.23
C ARG A 299 -12.44 -0.12 -16.14
N VAL A 300 -11.22 -0.17 -15.60
CA VAL A 300 -10.89 -1.01 -14.42
C VAL A 300 -11.62 -0.49 -13.19
N LEU A 301 -11.48 0.80 -12.87
CA LEU A 301 -12.17 1.41 -11.71
C LEU A 301 -13.69 1.40 -11.88
N GLY A 302 -14.17 1.88 -13.03
CA GLY A 302 -15.60 1.90 -13.33
C GLY A 302 -16.19 0.49 -13.34
N GLY A 303 -15.48 -0.49 -13.91
CA GLY A 303 -15.95 -1.87 -13.93
C GLY A 303 -16.04 -2.50 -12.55
N ALA A 304 -15.09 -2.21 -11.67
CA ALA A 304 -15.13 -2.63 -10.27
C ALA A 304 -16.36 -2.04 -9.55
N LEU A 305 -16.53 -0.71 -9.59
CA LEU A 305 -17.65 -0.01 -8.96
C LEU A 305 -19.00 -0.47 -9.52
N ARG A 306 -19.11 -0.63 -10.84
CA ARG A 306 -20.33 -1.11 -11.50
C ARG A 306 -20.67 -2.53 -11.05
N SER A 307 -19.67 -3.41 -10.97
CA SER A 307 -19.85 -4.81 -10.58
C SER A 307 -20.18 -4.95 -9.09
N MET A 308 -19.56 -4.17 -8.20
CA MET A 308 -19.91 -4.10 -6.78
C MET A 308 -21.38 -3.69 -6.58
N ARG A 309 -21.82 -2.63 -7.28
CA ARG A 309 -23.21 -2.16 -7.19
C ARG A 309 -24.20 -3.18 -7.75
N ALA A 310 -23.88 -3.80 -8.89
CA ALA A 310 -24.70 -4.86 -9.48
C ALA A 310 -24.77 -6.12 -8.59
N ALA A 311 -23.77 -6.35 -7.74
CA ALA A 311 -23.77 -7.42 -6.74
C ALA A 311 -24.62 -7.13 -5.48
N GLY A 312 -25.31 -5.98 -5.44
CA GLY A 312 -26.17 -5.58 -4.33
C GLY A 312 -25.47 -4.73 -3.25
N LEU A 313 -24.18 -4.40 -3.43
CA LEU A 313 -23.49 -3.40 -2.60
C LEU A 313 -23.76 -2.00 -3.18
N VAL A 314 -25.03 -1.60 -3.14
CA VAL A 314 -25.58 -0.49 -3.93
C VAL A 314 -25.02 0.88 -3.52
N HIS A 315 -24.60 1.04 -2.26
CA HIS A 315 -23.94 2.23 -1.77
C HIS A 315 -22.44 2.10 -1.99
N ALA A 316 -21.95 2.63 -3.10
CA ALA A 316 -20.52 2.69 -3.40
C ALA A 316 -20.00 4.13 -3.35
N HIS A 317 -18.76 4.30 -2.88
CA HIS A 317 -18.07 5.58 -2.79
C HIS A 317 -16.58 5.40 -3.06
N ASN A 318 -15.93 6.36 -3.72
CA ASN A 318 -14.51 6.28 -4.02
C ASN A 318 -13.68 7.33 -3.28
N MET A 319 -12.55 6.92 -2.72
CA MET A 319 -11.54 7.81 -2.16
C MET A 319 -10.29 7.81 -3.05
N PRO A 320 -10.08 8.84 -3.88
CA PRO A 320 -8.93 8.88 -4.79
C PRO A 320 -7.64 9.17 -4.00
N VAL A 321 -6.72 8.21 -3.98
CA VAL A 321 -5.46 8.35 -3.23
C VAL A 321 -4.50 9.22 -4.04
N MET A 322 -4.42 10.48 -3.67
CA MET A 322 -3.64 11.45 -4.43
C MET A 322 -2.15 11.34 -4.15
N SER A 323 -1.36 11.44 -5.22
CA SER A 323 0.07 11.69 -5.13
C SER A 323 0.29 13.17 -5.41
N LEU A 324 0.49 13.97 -4.37
CA LEU A 324 0.83 15.37 -4.55
C LEU A 324 2.31 15.52 -4.89
N PRO A 325 2.68 16.41 -5.83
CA PRO A 325 4.08 16.70 -6.11
C PRO A 325 4.76 17.27 -4.85
N ALA A 326 6.04 16.92 -4.68
CA ALA A 326 6.85 17.30 -3.52
C ALA A 326 7.10 18.81 -3.39
N ALA A 327 6.98 19.56 -4.49
CA ALA A 327 6.98 21.02 -4.55
C ALA A 327 6.44 21.44 -5.93
N PRO A 328 5.79 22.61 -6.06
CA PRO A 328 5.62 23.22 -7.37
C PRO A 328 7.00 23.64 -7.90
N PRO A 329 7.26 23.55 -9.23
CA PRO A 329 8.42 24.17 -9.85
C PRO A 329 8.62 25.63 -9.40
N ALA A 330 9.88 26.06 -9.28
CA ALA A 330 10.20 27.42 -8.87
C ALA A 330 9.57 28.44 -9.84
N GLY A 331 8.87 29.43 -9.29
CA GLY A 331 8.20 30.51 -10.05
C GLY A 331 6.69 30.36 -10.24
N MET A 332 6.06 29.30 -9.70
CA MET A 332 4.61 29.15 -9.78
C MET A 332 3.84 30.08 -8.83
N ASP A 333 2.74 30.66 -9.32
CA ASP A 333 1.83 31.47 -8.51
C ASP A 333 0.81 30.63 -7.70
N THR A 334 -0.09 31.31 -6.98
CA THR A 334 -1.15 30.67 -6.19
C THR A 334 -2.15 29.87 -7.02
N ASP A 335 -2.40 30.24 -8.28
CA ASP A 335 -3.34 29.55 -9.17
C ASP A 335 -2.72 28.30 -9.80
N GLU A 336 -1.42 28.32 -10.07
CA GLU A 336 -0.64 27.15 -10.52
C GLU A 336 -0.44 26.14 -9.39
N THR A 337 -0.24 26.62 -8.15
CA THR A 337 -0.26 25.77 -6.95
C THR A 337 -1.62 25.10 -6.76
N ARG A 338 -2.72 25.85 -6.95
CA ARG A 338 -4.08 25.31 -6.88
C ARG A 338 -4.35 24.28 -7.99
N ARG A 339 -3.75 24.46 -9.18
CA ARG A 339 -3.77 23.47 -10.28
C ARG A 339 -2.93 22.22 -9.98
N ALA A 340 -1.78 22.34 -9.34
CA ALA A 340 -0.97 21.19 -8.92
C ALA A 340 -1.65 20.33 -7.83
N LEU A 341 -2.58 20.93 -7.08
CA LEU A 341 -3.44 20.26 -6.08
C LEU A 341 -4.80 19.82 -6.66
N ALA A 342 -5.10 20.16 -7.92
CA ALA A 342 -6.38 19.88 -8.54
C ALA A 342 -6.55 18.38 -8.79
N PHE A 343 -7.77 17.90 -8.61
CA PHE A 343 -8.13 16.54 -8.99
C PHE A 343 -8.04 16.42 -10.52
N ASN A 344 -7.09 15.66 -11.04
CA ASN A 344 -7.11 15.27 -12.44
C ASN A 344 -7.84 13.92 -12.58
N PRO A 345 -8.99 13.84 -13.26
CA PRO A 345 -9.69 12.57 -13.45
C PRO A 345 -8.90 11.57 -14.31
N ALA A 346 -7.93 12.02 -15.11
CA ALA A 346 -7.16 11.18 -16.01
C ALA A 346 -5.95 10.48 -15.35
N ASP A 347 -5.50 10.89 -14.15
CA ASP A 347 -4.34 10.22 -13.57
C ASP A 347 -4.71 8.84 -13.06
N THR A 348 -3.90 7.86 -13.42
CA THR A 348 -3.95 6.53 -12.83
C THR A 348 -3.31 6.57 -11.44
N ARG A 349 -4.06 6.12 -10.43
CA ARG A 349 -3.64 6.10 -9.03
C ARG A 349 -4.32 4.97 -8.27
N ASN A 350 -3.89 4.70 -7.04
CA ASN A 350 -4.67 3.89 -6.11
C ASN A 350 -5.98 4.62 -5.79
N ASN A 351 -7.06 3.86 -5.72
CA ASN A 351 -8.37 4.33 -5.31
C ASN A 351 -8.86 3.38 -4.24
N ILE A 352 -9.29 3.92 -3.10
CA ILE A 352 -9.97 3.13 -2.08
C ILE A 352 -11.46 3.19 -2.39
N THR A 353 -11.95 2.16 -3.07
CA THR A 353 -13.38 1.99 -3.36
C THR A 353 -14.04 1.33 -2.15
N LEU A 354 -15.13 1.91 -1.68
CA LEU A 354 -15.95 1.41 -0.59
C LEU A 354 -17.31 1.02 -1.15
N ALA A 355 -17.83 -0.15 -0.79
CA ALA A 355 -19.14 -0.60 -1.20
C ALA A 355 -19.86 -1.31 -0.04
N SER A 356 -21.14 -1.00 0.15
CA SER A 356 -21.98 -1.58 1.21
C SER A 356 -23.44 -1.68 0.78
N ARG A 357 -24.21 -2.49 1.52
CA ARG A 357 -25.67 -2.46 1.48
C ARG A 357 -26.26 -1.29 2.26
N ALA A 358 -25.48 -0.71 3.19
CA ALA A 358 -25.89 0.44 3.98
C ALA A 358 -25.31 1.75 3.41
N PRO A 359 -25.97 2.90 3.65
CA PRO A 359 -25.47 4.24 3.31
C PRO A 359 -24.01 4.52 3.69
N LEU A 360 -23.19 4.97 2.72
CA LEU A 360 -21.76 5.26 2.92
C LEU A 360 -21.35 6.70 2.62
N GLY A 361 -22.09 7.39 1.76
CA GLY A 361 -21.68 8.68 1.24
C GLY A 361 -21.69 9.78 2.31
N PRO A 362 -21.01 10.92 2.05
CA PRO A 362 -20.99 12.08 2.93
C PRO A 362 -22.38 12.64 3.28
N ARG A 363 -23.38 12.45 2.41
CA ARG A 363 -24.75 12.96 2.61
C ARG A 363 -25.62 12.03 3.45
N ASP A 364 -25.49 10.73 3.26
CA ASP A 364 -26.33 9.68 3.84
C ASP A 364 -25.65 8.96 5.03
N ASN A 365 -24.36 9.25 5.28
CA ASN A 365 -23.61 8.82 6.45
C ASN A 365 -22.77 9.95 7.07
N ALA A 366 -23.36 11.14 7.26
CA ALA A 366 -22.67 12.30 7.84
C ALA A 366 -21.90 11.99 9.14
N PRO A 367 -22.45 11.24 10.14
CA PRO A 367 -21.71 10.89 11.34
C PRO A 367 -20.41 10.12 11.07
N GLY A 368 -20.42 9.17 10.12
CA GLY A 368 -19.22 8.43 9.72
C GLY A 368 -18.15 9.33 9.12
N TRP A 369 -18.55 10.29 8.28
CA TRP A 369 -17.62 11.26 7.71
C TRP A 369 -17.10 12.29 8.71
N ASP A 370 -17.86 12.60 9.75
CA ASP A 370 -17.39 13.42 10.86
C ASP A 370 -16.32 12.65 11.67
N ARG A 371 -16.51 11.35 11.90
CA ARG A 371 -15.47 10.48 12.49
C ARG A 371 -14.21 10.43 11.63
N LEU A 372 -14.33 10.32 10.30
CA LEU A 372 -13.18 10.34 9.41
C LEU A 372 -12.39 11.65 9.53
N ARG A 373 -13.07 12.80 9.60
CA ARG A 373 -12.40 14.11 9.78
C ARG A 373 -11.74 14.27 11.15
N ALA A 374 -12.36 13.71 12.20
CA ALA A 374 -11.84 13.79 13.56
C ALA A 374 -10.69 12.79 13.84
N PHE A 375 -10.60 11.72 13.05
CA PHE A 375 -9.58 10.69 13.22
C PHE A 375 -8.18 11.24 12.88
N VAL A 376 -7.25 11.05 13.81
CA VAL A 376 -5.83 11.39 13.63
C VAL A 376 -5.05 10.09 13.54
N PRO A 377 -4.40 9.77 12.40
CA PRO A 377 -3.51 8.62 12.32
C PRO A 377 -2.29 8.72 13.23
N TYR A 378 -1.96 7.61 13.89
CA TYR A 378 -0.84 7.45 14.84
C TYR A 378 -0.70 8.61 15.83
N PRO A 379 -1.75 8.97 16.60
CA PRO A 379 -1.75 10.16 17.45
C PRO A 379 -0.85 10.03 18.69
N GLU A 380 -0.33 8.83 18.98
CA GLU A 380 0.65 8.53 20.03
C GLU A 380 2.09 8.84 19.57
N LEU A 381 2.33 8.92 18.26
CA LEU A 381 3.68 9.08 17.72
C LEU A 381 4.03 10.57 17.53
N PRO A 382 5.22 11.02 17.99
CA PRO A 382 5.69 12.38 17.77
C PRO A 382 6.12 12.57 16.31
N LYS A 383 5.87 13.79 15.81
CA LYS A 383 6.41 14.26 14.54
C LYS A 383 7.92 14.49 14.62
N ASP A 384 8.56 14.65 13.48
CA ASP A 384 9.98 14.99 13.29
C ASP A 384 10.98 13.96 13.85
N ARG A 385 10.50 12.85 14.43
CA ARG A 385 11.33 11.77 15.00
C ARG A 385 11.65 10.68 13.99
N PHE A 386 10.64 10.22 13.25
CA PHE A 386 10.75 9.06 12.35
C PHE A 386 10.89 9.54 10.90
N VAL A 387 12.09 10.07 10.60
CA VAL A 387 12.35 10.79 9.34
C VAL A 387 13.34 10.01 8.47
N SER A 388 12.90 9.61 7.27
CA SER A 388 13.83 9.10 6.26
C SER A 388 14.55 10.25 5.56
N ARG A 389 15.80 10.04 5.16
CA ARG A 389 16.63 11.04 4.48
C ARG A 389 17.27 10.42 3.25
N MET A 390 16.80 10.80 2.07
CA MET A 390 17.18 10.20 0.79
C MET A 390 17.74 11.26 -0.15
N LEU A 391 18.94 11.03 -0.65
CA LEU A 391 19.67 11.92 -1.55
C LEU A 391 19.65 11.37 -2.98
N GLY A 392 19.47 12.23 -3.98
CA GLY A 392 19.56 11.85 -5.39
C GLY A 392 19.95 13.00 -6.31
N LEU A 393 20.36 12.65 -7.53
CA LEU A 393 20.60 13.57 -8.64
C LEU A 393 19.37 13.67 -9.54
N PHE A 394 19.15 14.86 -10.08
CA PHE A 394 18.00 15.17 -10.92
C PHE A 394 18.38 16.03 -12.14
N ASP A 395 17.63 15.85 -13.23
CA ASP A 395 17.72 16.71 -14.42
C ASP A 395 16.92 18.01 -14.24
N SER A 396 17.01 18.90 -15.23
CA SER A 396 16.32 20.20 -15.30
C SER A 396 14.81 20.09 -15.33
N ARG A 397 14.26 18.94 -15.76
CA ARG A 397 12.82 18.63 -15.71
C ARG A 397 12.40 18.07 -14.35
N GLY A 398 13.37 17.84 -13.48
CA GLY A 398 13.16 17.31 -12.13
C GLY A 398 12.95 15.82 -12.07
N TYR A 399 13.29 15.07 -13.12
CA TYR A 399 13.35 13.63 -13.09
C TYR A 399 14.62 13.18 -12.37
N SER A 400 14.49 12.18 -11.50
CA SER A 400 15.65 11.58 -10.87
C SER A 400 16.47 10.83 -11.92
N ILE A 401 17.77 11.09 -11.98
CA ILE A 401 18.69 10.49 -12.95
C ILE A 401 19.70 9.53 -12.31
N SER A 402 19.71 9.46 -10.97
CA SER A 402 20.51 8.53 -10.17
C SER A 402 19.63 7.67 -9.26
N ARG A 403 20.22 6.59 -8.73
CA ARG A 403 19.65 5.92 -7.56
C ARG A 403 19.58 6.89 -6.38
N THR A 404 18.48 6.82 -5.62
CA THR A 404 18.39 7.54 -4.34
C THR A 404 19.10 6.74 -3.25
N LEU A 405 19.93 7.41 -2.47
CA LEU A 405 20.77 6.79 -1.45
C LEU A 405 20.46 7.37 -0.07
N PRO A 406 20.54 6.56 1.00
CA PRO A 406 20.44 7.07 2.36
C PRO A 406 21.49 8.17 2.62
N PHE A 407 21.06 9.30 3.19
CA PHE A 407 21.99 10.38 3.50
C PHE A 407 22.88 10.07 4.72
N ALA A 408 22.52 9.08 5.53
CA ALA A 408 23.20 8.76 6.79
C ALA A 408 24.70 8.46 6.61
N ARG A 409 25.08 7.57 5.66
CA ARG A 409 26.50 7.27 5.39
C ARG A 409 27.31 8.50 4.94
N ILE A 410 26.65 9.39 4.21
CA ILE A 410 27.28 10.61 3.68
C ILE A 410 27.51 11.57 4.84
N ALA A 411 26.50 11.78 5.69
CA ALA A 411 26.56 12.66 6.83
C ALA A 411 27.61 12.23 7.88
N GLU A 412 27.85 10.93 8.05
CA GLU A 412 28.88 10.40 8.98
C GLU A 412 30.29 10.88 8.57
N LYS A 413 30.60 10.83 7.28
CA LYS A 413 31.91 11.26 6.75
C LYS A 413 31.96 12.76 6.45
N HIS A 414 30.82 13.35 6.09
CA HIS A 414 30.71 14.70 5.55
C HIS A 414 29.54 15.47 6.20
N PRO A 415 29.62 15.80 7.50
CA PRO A 415 28.49 16.34 8.26
C PRO A 415 28.03 17.74 7.81
N THR A 416 28.90 18.50 7.17
CA THR A 416 28.62 19.87 6.70
C THR A 416 27.90 19.92 5.35
N LEU A 417 27.85 18.82 4.58
CA LEU A 417 27.24 18.85 3.23
C LEU A 417 25.75 19.16 3.26
N ARG A 418 25.06 18.82 4.35
CA ARG A 418 23.64 19.13 4.51
C ARG A 418 23.37 20.63 4.46
N SER A 419 24.22 21.46 5.07
CA SER A 419 24.02 22.92 5.12
C SER A 419 24.33 23.61 3.79
N ARG A 420 24.96 22.91 2.84
CA ARG A 420 25.18 23.40 1.47
C ARG A 420 23.93 23.31 0.59
N LEU A 421 22.88 22.63 1.05
CA LEU A 421 21.60 22.52 0.35
C LEU A 421 20.61 23.58 0.84
N LYS A 422 19.85 24.17 -0.09
CA LYS A 422 18.82 25.17 0.21
C LYS A 422 17.46 24.50 0.36
N VAL A 423 16.77 24.78 1.47
CA VAL A 423 15.41 24.27 1.73
C VAL A 423 14.44 24.81 0.68
N GLN A 424 13.59 23.94 0.17
CA GLN A 424 12.42 24.27 -0.63
C GLN A 424 11.14 23.95 0.12
N ASN A 425 10.17 24.85 -0.04
CA ASN A 425 8.83 24.65 0.50
C ASN A 425 8.13 23.52 -0.27
N SER A 426 7.56 22.58 0.47
CA SER A 426 6.73 21.50 -0.04
C SER A 426 5.25 21.85 0.16
N LEU A 427 4.39 21.39 -0.75
CA LEU A 427 2.93 21.48 -0.56
C LEU A 427 2.44 20.59 0.57
N MET A 428 3.16 19.49 0.81
CA MET A 428 2.87 18.57 1.89
C MET A 428 3.82 18.75 3.04
N SER A 429 3.26 18.89 4.24
CA SER A 429 4.01 19.20 5.45
C SER A 429 4.92 18.04 5.87
N TYR A 430 4.62 16.81 5.46
CA TYR A 430 5.45 15.65 5.77
C TYR A 430 6.83 15.63 5.10
N ARG A 431 7.00 16.35 3.98
CA ARG A 431 8.23 16.32 3.19
C ARG A 431 8.95 17.65 3.25
N ARG A 432 10.22 17.64 3.63
CA ARG A 432 11.15 18.75 3.43
C ARG A 432 12.13 18.37 2.33
N SER A 433 12.23 19.19 1.29
CA SER A 433 13.24 19.01 0.24
C SER A 433 14.31 20.08 0.37
N SER A 434 15.58 19.68 0.36
CA SER A 434 16.70 20.62 0.28
C SER A 434 17.50 20.32 -0.99
N LEU A 435 17.78 21.34 -1.81
CA LEU A 435 18.47 21.13 -3.08
C LEU A 435 19.57 22.17 -3.35
N SER A 436 20.48 21.82 -4.26
CA SER A 436 21.44 22.74 -4.83
C SER A 436 21.61 22.48 -6.33
N ALA A 437 21.67 23.57 -7.10
CA ALA A 437 22.07 23.57 -8.51
C ALA A 437 23.52 24.07 -8.70
N ASP A 438 24.23 24.34 -7.59
CA ASP A 438 25.63 24.73 -7.63
C ASP A 438 26.49 23.52 -8.04
N THR A 439 27.14 23.64 -9.20
CA THR A 439 28.02 22.61 -9.78
C THR A 439 29.13 22.16 -8.83
N GLN A 440 29.65 23.05 -7.98
CA GLN A 440 30.66 22.70 -6.98
C GLN A 440 30.04 21.82 -5.90
N VAL A 441 28.87 22.18 -5.38
CA VAL A 441 28.14 21.40 -4.36
C VAL A 441 27.74 20.03 -4.90
N ILE A 442 27.28 19.97 -6.16
CA ILE A 442 26.93 18.70 -6.83
C ILE A 442 28.18 17.80 -6.92
N SER A 443 29.33 18.36 -7.29
CA SER A 443 30.59 17.61 -7.41
C SER A 443 31.09 17.12 -6.05
N GLU A 444 31.09 17.98 -5.04
CA GLU A 444 31.44 17.63 -3.66
C GLU A 444 30.56 16.48 -3.13
N ILE A 445 29.24 16.57 -3.34
CA ILE A 445 28.30 15.52 -2.91
C ILE A 445 28.50 14.23 -3.70
N THR A 446 28.74 14.31 -5.01
CA THR A 446 29.00 13.12 -5.84
C THR A 446 30.27 12.39 -5.39
N LEU A 447 31.32 13.13 -5.03
CA LEU A 447 32.53 12.56 -4.44
C LEU A 447 32.24 11.89 -3.09
N ALA A 448 31.52 12.58 -2.20
CA ALA A 448 31.13 12.05 -0.90
C ALA A 448 30.28 10.77 -1.02
N VAL A 449 29.40 10.68 -2.02
CA VAL A 449 28.66 9.45 -2.33
C VAL A 449 29.60 8.33 -2.74
N ARG A 450 30.55 8.57 -3.64
CA ARG A 450 31.53 7.55 -4.04
C ARG A 450 32.34 7.09 -2.84
N GLU A 451 32.84 7.99 -2.01
CA GLU A 451 33.59 7.64 -0.80
C GLU A 451 32.77 6.85 0.23
N ALA A 452 31.47 7.13 0.33
CA ALA A 452 30.57 6.46 1.27
C ALA A 452 30.14 5.06 0.79
N TYR A 453 29.96 4.88 -0.52
CA TYR A 453 29.27 3.71 -1.08
C TYR A 453 30.07 2.88 -2.09
N GLN A 454 31.13 3.41 -2.70
CA GLN A 454 31.89 2.68 -3.72
C GLN A 454 32.58 1.44 -3.13
N GLY A 455 32.44 0.31 -3.82
CA GLY A 455 33.02 -0.97 -3.39
C GLY A 455 32.33 -1.61 -2.19
N LYS A 456 31.19 -1.07 -1.73
CA LYS A 456 30.36 -1.71 -0.71
C LYS A 456 29.48 -2.79 -1.33
N PRO A 457 29.40 -4.00 -0.73
CA PRO A 457 28.51 -5.05 -1.21
C PRO A 457 27.05 -4.55 -1.31
N GLY A 458 26.42 -4.83 -2.45
CA GLY A 458 25.01 -4.51 -2.70
C GLY A 458 24.66 -3.03 -2.80
N MET A 459 25.61 -2.17 -3.19
CA MET A 459 25.37 -0.74 -3.39
C MET A 459 25.48 -0.35 -4.87
N ASP A 460 24.32 -0.09 -5.47
CA ASP A 460 24.18 0.41 -6.84
C ASP A 460 24.33 1.94 -6.89
N LEU A 461 25.42 2.41 -7.50
CA LEU A 461 25.68 3.83 -7.75
C LEU A 461 25.23 4.30 -9.14
N SER A 462 24.40 3.53 -9.84
CA SER A 462 23.91 3.89 -11.17
C SER A 462 23.33 5.30 -11.23
N GLY A 463 23.80 6.06 -12.21
CA GLY A 463 23.42 7.44 -12.47
C GLY A 463 24.18 8.49 -11.65
N TRP A 464 25.00 8.10 -10.66
CA TRP A 464 25.90 9.03 -9.95
C TRP A 464 27.17 9.38 -10.75
N GLU A 465 27.37 8.74 -11.90
CA GLU A 465 28.35 9.12 -12.92
C GLU A 465 27.86 10.24 -13.85
N LYS A 466 26.55 10.50 -13.89
CA LYS A 466 25.94 11.45 -14.83
C LYS A 466 26.13 12.88 -14.38
N GLN A 467 26.25 13.78 -15.35
CA GLN A 467 26.12 15.21 -15.10
C GLN A 467 24.67 15.53 -14.71
N ALA A 468 24.49 16.19 -13.57
CA ALA A 468 23.19 16.54 -13.03
C ALA A 468 23.00 18.06 -13.01
N ASP A 469 21.77 18.50 -13.21
CA ASP A 469 21.39 19.91 -13.10
C ASP A 469 21.16 20.30 -11.62
N ARG A 470 20.79 19.34 -10.78
CA ARG A 470 20.62 19.54 -9.35
C ARG A 470 20.83 18.27 -8.53
N VAL A 471 21.19 18.47 -7.28
CA VAL A 471 21.15 17.45 -6.23
C VAL A 471 20.06 17.80 -5.23
N GLN A 472 19.30 16.81 -4.77
CA GLN A 472 18.21 17.00 -3.81
C GLN A 472 18.26 15.95 -2.71
N LEU A 473 18.11 16.42 -1.48
CA LEU A 473 17.87 15.65 -0.27
C LEU A 473 16.39 15.76 0.10
N ALA A 474 15.68 14.64 0.08
CA ALA A 474 14.31 14.52 0.56
C ALA A 474 14.32 14.00 1.99
N GLU A 475 13.58 14.68 2.87
CA GLU A 475 13.36 14.28 4.26
C GLU A 475 11.87 14.08 4.50
N ASP A 476 11.47 12.84 4.76
CA ASP A 476 10.06 12.46 4.93
C ASP A 476 9.79 12.05 6.37
N ASP A 477 8.95 12.82 7.06
CA ASP A 477 8.36 12.46 8.36
C ASP A 477 7.18 11.51 8.11
N TRP A 478 7.34 10.26 8.53
CA TRP A 478 6.35 9.22 8.25
C TRP A 478 5.07 9.33 9.10
N VAL A 479 5.12 10.02 10.25
CA VAL A 479 3.93 10.30 11.06
C VAL A 479 3.11 11.41 10.41
N GLN A 480 3.76 12.50 10.03
CA GLN A 480 3.10 13.59 9.31
C GLN A 480 2.62 13.12 7.94
N PHE A 481 3.33 12.17 7.30
CA PHE A 481 2.91 11.56 6.03
C PHE A 481 1.55 10.89 6.17
N ALA A 482 1.37 10.00 7.14
CA ALA A 482 0.09 9.33 7.35
C ALA A 482 -1.05 10.33 7.61
N ARG A 483 -0.80 11.37 8.41
CA ARG A 483 -1.77 12.41 8.75
C ARG A 483 -2.14 13.30 7.56
N ASP A 484 -1.16 13.72 6.76
CA ASP A 484 -1.38 14.52 5.54
C ASP A 484 -2.17 13.73 4.50
N ILE A 485 -1.77 12.47 4.25
CA ILE A 485 -2.44 11.60 3.28
C ILE A 485 -3.90 11.34 3.69
N TRP A 486 -4.14 11.05 4.97
CA TRP A 486 -5.49 10.87 5.51
C TRP A 486 -6.33 12.13 5.31
N THR A 487 -5.87 13.26 5.84
CA THR A 487 -6.60 14.53 5.84
C THR A 487 -6.96 14.94 4.42
N PHE A 488 -5.98 14.91 3.52
CA PHE A 488 -6.16 15.36 2.15
C PHE A 488 -7.09 14.43 1.36
N THR A 489 -6.95 13.11 1.54
CA THR A 489 -7.79 12.15 0.83
C THR A 489 -9.23 12.18 1.35
N VAL A 490 -9.44 12.27 2.67
CA VAL A 490 -10.77 12.38 3.27
C VAL A 490 -11.45 13.66 2.79
N GLU A 491 -10.77 14.81 2.83
CA GLU A 491 -11.37 16.07 2.38
C GLU A 491 -11.72 16.02 0.89
N ARG A 492 -10.84 15.47 0.04
CA ARG A 492 -11.15 15.30 -1.38
C ARG A 492 -12.35 14.38 -1.59
N ALA A 493 -12.39 13.24 -0.91
CA ALA A 493 -13.43 12.25 -1.08
C ALA A 493 -14.83 12.74 -0.63
N ARG A 494 -14.94 13.84 0.12
CA ARG A 494 -16.23 14.44 0.51
C ARG A 494 -16.99 15.05 -0.66
N ASP A 495 -16.33 15.35 -1.76
CA ASP A 495 -16.98 15.89 -2.95
C ASP A 495 -17.83 14.82 -3.66
N VAL A 496 -19.08 14.72 -3.22
CA VAL A 496 -20.06 13.76 -3.73
C VAL A 496 -20.45 13.97 -5.18
N ALA A 497 -20.20 15.16 -5.76
CA ALA A 497 -20.45 15.38 -7.18
C ALA A 497 -19.52 14.52 -8.03
N ASN A 498 -18.35 14.18 -7.49
CA ASN A 498 -17.28 13.51 -8.22
C ASN A 498 -17.01 12.08 -7.76
N HIS A 499 -17.47 11.65 -6.57
CA HIS A 499 -16.93 10.44 -5.93
C HIS A 499 -17.96 9.39 -5.53
N GLY A 500 -19.25 9.67 -5.66
CA GLY A 500 -20.31 8.69 -5.42
C GLY A 500 -20.41 7.65 -6.54
N GLY A 501 -20.75 6.42 -6.18
CA GLY A 501 -20.84 5.30 -7.13
C GLY A 501 -21.85 5.53 -8.25
N ALA A 502 -23.02 6.11 -7.94
CA ALA A 502 -24.02 6.45 -8.95
C ALA A 502 -23.51 7.52 -9.93
N GLN A 503 -22.79 8.53 -9.44
CA GLN A 503 -22.17 9.57 -10.27
C GLN A 503 -21.05 8.98 -11.15
N LEU A 504 -20.27 8.04 -10.62
CA LEU A 504 -19.15 7.45 -11.33
C LEU A 504 -19.58 6.47 -12.43
N VAL A 505 -20.54 5.58 -12.16
CA VAL A 505 -20.87 4.46 -13.07
C VAL A 505 -22.36 4.37 -13.45
N GLY A 506 -23.11 5.44 -13.18
CA GLY A 506 -24.51 5.58 -13.58
C GLY A 506 -25.48 4.96 -12.57
N ALA A 507 -26.77 5.17 -12.78
CA ALA A 507 -27.80 4.55 -11.94
C ALA A 507 -27.85 3.02 -12.17
N LEU A 508 -28.29 2.25 -11.17
CA LEU A 508 -28.64 0.83 -11.42
C LEU A 508 -29.79 0.75 -12.44
N GLU A 509 -30.00 -0.40 -13.09
CA GLU A 509 -31.11 -0.58 -14.05
C GLU A 509 -32.47 -0.22 -13.43
N ALA A 510 -32.66 -0.50 -12.13
CA ALA A 510 -33.85 -0.14 -11.36
C ALA A 510 -33.99 1.39 -11.08
N GLU A 511 -32.93 2.17 -11.29
CA GLU A 511 -32.82 3.60 -10.98
C GLU A 511 -32.76 4.48 -12.27
N ARG A 512 -32.85 3.87 -13.45
CA ARG A 512 -32.65 4.51 -14.78
C ARG A 512 -33.56 5.71 -15.10
N GLY A 513 -34.61 5.96 -14.32
CA GLY A 513 -35.58 7.03 -14.57
C GLY A 513 -35.10 8.46 -14.24
N ALA A 514 -33.96 8.64 -13.56
CA ALA A 514 -33.66 9.94 -12.90
C ALA A 514 -32.27 10.56 -13.17
N GLN A 515 -31.34 9.93 -13.88
CA GLN A 515 -29.96 10.48 -14.04
C GLN A 515 -29.49 10.48 -15.49
N SER A 516 -29.01 11.64 -15.97
CA SER A 516 -28.25 11.74 -17.22
C SER A 516 -26.75 11.83 -16.95
N GLY A 517 -25.97 10.94 -17.56
CA GLY A 517 -24.50 10.99 -17.68
C GLY A 517 -23.74 10.57 -16.42
N SER A 518 -23.04 9.44 -16.48
CA SER A 518 -22.04 9.06 -15.49
C SER A 518 -20.64 9.50 -15.92
N ILE A 519 -19.73 9.69 -14.97
CA ILE A 519 -18.34 10.10 -15.24
C ILE A 519 -17.60 9.04 -16.08
N ILE A 520 -17.80 7.76 -15.75
CA ILE A 520 -17.27 6.60 -16.48
C ILE A 520 -18.43 5.92 -17.21
N ASP A 521 -18.88 6.54 -18.31
CA ASP A 521 -20.01 6.08 -19.12
C ASP A 521 -19.77 4.74 -19.83
N ASP A 522 -18.51 4.38 -20.08
CA ASP A 522 -18.09 3.11 -20.70
C ASP A 522 -17.66 2.03 -19.69
N ALA A 523 -18.03 2.18 -18.42
CA ALA A 523 -17.72 1.23 -17.35
C ALA A 523 -18.25 -0.19 -17.68
N PRO A 524 -17.38 -1.20 -17.87
CA PRO A 524 -17.81 -2.56 -18.17
C PRO A 524 -18.51 -3.22 -16.97
N LEU A 525 -19.24 -4.30 -17.20
CA LEU A 525 -19.69 -5.18 -16.12
C LEU A 525 -18.83 -6.44 -16.14
N PHE A 526 -18.18 -6.75 -15.03
CA PHE A 526 -17.37 -7.95 -14.89
C PHE A 526 -18.23 -9.07 -14.31
N THR A 527 -18.32 -10.18 -15.03
CA THR A 527 -19.07 -11.37 -14.62
C THR A 527 -18.16 -12.58 -14.73
N ASP A 528 -18.51 -13.70 -14.12
CA ASP A 528 -17.75 -14.95 -14.28
C ASP A 528 -17.66 -15.41 -15.74
N SER A 529 -18.66 -15.07 -16.55
CA SER A 529 -18.66 -15.32 -17.99
C SER A 529 -17.80 -14.33 -18.80
N ARG A 530 -17.45 -13.18 -18.22
CA ARG A 530 -16.64 -12.10 -18.83
C ARG A 530 -15.79 -11.39 -17.77
N PRO A 531 -14.81 -12.07 -17.15
CA PRO A 531 -14.07 -11.53 -16.01
C PRO A 531 -12.93 -10.59 -16.48
N ASN A 532 -13.13 -9.83 -17.55
CA ASN A 532 -12.10 -9.19 -18.39
C ASN A 532 -11.38 -7.98 -17.75
N ALA A 533 -11.30 -7.91 -16.43
CA ALA A 533 -10.68 -6.77 -15.74
C ALA A 533 -9.17 -6.67 -16.03
N ASP A 534 -8.51 -7.81 -16.19
CA ASP A 534 -7.11 -7.95 -16.59
C ASP A 534 -6.85 -7.40 -18.01
N ILE A 535 -7.78 -7.61 -18.95
CA ILE A 535 -7.69 -7.09 -20.33
C ILE A 535 -7.59 -5.56 -20.33
N PHE A 536 -8.41 -4.89 -19.51
CA PHE A 536 -8.39 -3.42 -19.42
C PHE A 536 -7.17 -2.88 -18.67
N ASN A 537 -6.51 -3.72 -17.88
CA ASN A 537 -5.40 -3.31 -17.07
C ASN A 537 -4.06 -3.32 -17.85
N ASN A 538 -3.96 -4.12 -18.92
CA ASN A 538 -2.79 -4.27 -19.79
C ASN A 538 -2.93 -3.66 -21.19
N GLY A 539 -4.12 -3.14 -21.56
CA GLY A 539 -4.34 -2.51 -22.86
C GLY A 539 -3.56 -1.21 -23.03
N ARG A 540 -2.51 -1.24 -23.86
CA ARG A 540 -1.92 -0.05 -24.50
C ARG A 540 -2.91 0.57 -25.47
#